data_AF-A0A090Q3S5-F1
#
_entry.id   AF-A0A090Q3S5-F1
#
_cell.length_a   1.000
_cell.length_b   1.000
_cell.length_c   1.000
_cell.angle_alpha   90.00
_cell.angle_beta   90.00
_cell.angle_gamma   90.00
#
_symmetry.space_group_name_H-M   'P 1'
#
loop_
_entity.id
_entity.type
_entity.pdbx_description
1 polymer ?
#
loop_
_entity_poly.entity_id
_entity_poly.type
_entity_poly.pdbx_seq_one_letter_code
_entity_poly.pdbx_strand_id
1 'polypeptide(L)' 'MIIVGEQEEKNGTISVRKHGGDDLGSMDVSAFAKAIQEEIDATMKKFEV' A
#
# COMPACT_ATOMS: atom_id res chain seq x y z
N MET A 1 7.27 -5.58 -2.17
CA MET A 1 6.49 -6.75 -2.58
C MET A 1 5.16 -6.70 -1.87
N ILE A 2 4.08 -6.92 -2.61
CA ILE A 2 2.74 -7.12 -2.07
C ILE A 2 2.46 -8.61 -2.18
N ILE A 3 2.01 -9.22 -1.10
CA ILE A 3 1.68 -10.64 -1.02
C ILE A 3 0.19 -10.73 -0.69
N VAL A 4 -0.54 -11.50 -1.49
CA VAL A 4 -1.97 -11.76 -1.32
C VAL A 4 -2.17 -13.26 -1.30
N GLY A 5 -2.55 -13.79 -0.14
CA GLY A 5 -2.99 -15.16 0.04
C GLY A 5 -4.51 -15.29 0.09
N GLU A 6 -4.99 -16.52 0.25
CA GLU A 6 -6.42 -16.83 0.32
C GLU A 6 -7.09 -16.26 1.59
N GLN A 7 -6.33 -16.11 2.68
CA GLN A 7 -6.81 -15.45 3.91
C GLN A 7 -6.88 -13.93 3.73
N GLU A 8 -5.86 -13.34 3.12
CA GLU A 8 -5.82 -11.93 2.75
C GLU A 8 -6.97 -11.53 1.83
N GLU A 9 -7.31 -12.34 0.83
CA GLU A 9 -8.47 -12.10 -0.04
C GLU A 9 -9.79 -12.11 0.75
N LYS A 10 -9.97 -13.08 1.66
CA LYS A 10 -11.18 -13.19 2.49
C LYS A 10 -11.31 -12.06 3.50
N ASN A 11 -10.20 -11.58 4.05
CA ASN A 11 -10.17 -10.54 5.07
C ASN A 11 -10.02 -9.12 4.49
N GLY A 12 -9.72 -8.97 3.19
CA GLY A 12 -9.47 -7.67 2.57
C GLY A 12 -8.15 -7.02 2.98
N THR A 13 -7.19 -7.82 3.46
CA THR A 13 -5.86 -7.35 3.88
C THR A 13 -4.81 -7.74 2.87
N ILE A 14 -3.63 -7.12 2.93
CA ILE A 14 -2.47 -7.43 2.10
C ILE A 14 -1.20 -7.35 2.94
N SER A 15 -0.24 -8.21 2.65
CA SER A 15 1.07 -8.19 3.32
C SER A 15 2.06 -7.41 2.47
N VAL A 16 2.66 -6.36 3.05
CA VAL A 16 3.56 -5.45 2.33
C VAL A 16 4.98 -5.58 2.88
N ARG A 17 5.94 -5.84 1.99
CA ARG A 17 7.37 -5.92 2.33
C ARG A 17 8.18 -4.91 1.52
N LYS A 18 8.94 -4.03 2.17
CA LYS A 18 9.77 -3.04 1.49
C LYS A 18 11.06 -3.66 0.93
N HIS A 19 11.56 -3.06 -0.15
CA HIS A 19 12.86 -3.45 -0.73
C HIS A 19 13.96 -2.89 0.17
N GLY A 20 14.50 -3.73 1.04
CA GLY A 20 15.40 -3.32 2.14
C GLY A 20 15.37 -4.25 3.34
N GLY A 21 14.38 -5.15 3.42
CA GLY A 21 14.25 -6.14 4.50
C GLY A 21 13.24 -5.75 5.58
N ASP A 22 12.76 -4.50 5.58
CA ASP A 22 11.69 -4.07 6.47
C ASP A 22 10.34 -4.69 6.05
N ASP A 23 9.80 -5.49 6.96
CA ASP A 23 8.47 -6.06 6.87
C ASP A 23 7.47 -5.04 7.44
N LEU A 24 6.54 -4.54 6.62
CA LEU A 24 5.46 -3.67 7.09
C LEU A 24 4.30 -4.49 7.66
N GLY A 25 4.32 -5.82 7.49
CA GLY A 25 3.27 -6.72 7.94
C GLY A 25 2.01 -6.67 7.05
N SER A 26 0.92 -7.20 7.61
CA SER A 26 -0.40 -7.21 6.98
C SER A 26 -1.18 -5.94 7.35
N MET A 27 -1.76 -5.29 6.36
CA MET A 27 -2.63 -4.12 6.52
C MET A 27 -3.83 -4.20 5.57
N ASP A 28 -4.90 -3.47 5.88
CA ASP A 28 -6.07 -3.41 5.00
C ASP A 28 -5.72 -2.79 3.64
N VAL A 29 -6.28 -3.38 2.57
CA VAL A 29 -6.13 -2.85 1.19
C VAL A 29 -6.59 -1.41 1.10
N SER A 30 -7.70 -1.07 1.77
CA SER A 30 -8.27 0.27 1.78
C SER A 30 -7.36 1.28 2.46
N ALA A 31 -6.75 0.91 3.58
CA ALA A 31 -5.79 1.75 4.30
C ALA A 31 -4.51 1.97 3.46
N PHE A 32 -4.00 0.91 2.84
CA PHE A 32 -2.84 1.01 1.93
C PHE A 32 -3.14 1.90 0.73
N ALA A 33 -4.28 1.71 0.06
CA ALA A 33 -4.68 2.51 -1.08
C ALA A 33 -4.81 4.00 -0.71
N LYS A 34 -5.38 4.31 0.45
CA LYS A 34 -5.51 5.67 0.94
C LYS A 34 -4.14 6.30 1.22
N ALA A 35 -3.25 5.59 1.90
CA ALA A 35 -1.90 6.08 2.19
C ALA A 35 -1.09 6.34 0.91
N ILE A 36 -1.18 5.43 -0.07
CA ILE A 36 -0.54 5.61 -1.39
C ILE A 36 -1.14 6.82 -2.13
N GLN A 37 -2.47 6.99 -2.11
CA GLN A 37 -3.12 8.13 -2.76
C GLN A 37 -2.68 9.44 -2.12
N GLU A 38 -2.61 9.51 -0.79
CA GLU A 38 -2.12 10.67 -0.04
C GLU A 38 -0.64 10.96 -0.35
N GLU A 39 0.21 9.94 -0.43
CA GLU A 39 1.61 10.10 -0.85
C GLU A 39 1.71 10.60 -2.29
N ILE A 40 0.92 10.04 -3.22
CA ILE A 40 0.88 10.48 -4.61
C ILE A 40 0.46 11.94 -4.68
N ASP A 41 -0.62 12.34 -3.99
CA ASP A 41 -1.10 13.72 -3.99
C ASP A 41 -0.09 14.68 -3.36
N ALA A 42 0.64 14.25 -2.33
CA ALA A 42 1.69 15.05 -1.68
C ALA A 42 2.97 15.16 -2.51
N THR A 43 3.31 14.12 -3.30
CA THR A 43 4.56 14.05 -4.07
C THR A 43 4.38 14.49 -5.52
N MET A 44 3.17 14.42 -6.07
CA MET A 44 2.80 14.96 -7.37
C MET A 44 2.87 16.48 -7.32
N LYS A 45 3.98 17.05 -7.79
CA LYS A 45 4.02 18.44 -8.24
C LYS A 45 2.95 18.60 -9.32
N LYS A 46 1.82 19.22 -8.96
CA LYS A 46 0.85 19.73 -9.94
C LYS A 46 1.59 20.76 -10.80
N PHE A 47 2.09 20.34 -11.95
CA PHE A 47 2.48 21.27 -13.00
C PHE A 47 1.18 21.76 -13.62
N GLU A 48 0.76 22.95 -13.21
CA GLU A 48 -0.25 23.72 -13.92
C GLU A 48 0.37 24.19 -15.25
N VAL A 49 -0.30 23.87 -16.36
CA VAL A 49 0.03 24.32 -17.72
C VAL A 49 -0.79 25.55 -18.08
#